data_AF-A0A062WPX1-F1
#
_entry.id   AF-A0A062WPX1-F1
#
_cell.length_a   1.000
_cell.length_b   1.000
_cell.length_c   1.000
_cell.angle_alpha   90.00
_cell.angle_beta   90.00
_cell.angle_gamma   90.00
#
_symmetry.space_group_name_H-M   'P 1'
#
loop_
_entity.id
_entity.type
_entity.pdbx_description
1 polymer ?
#
loop_
_entity_poly.entity_id
_entity_poly.type
_entity_poly.pdbx_seq_one_letter_code
_entity_poly.pdbx_strand_id
1 'polypeptide(L)'
;MSGLEPEELARLLTEAVEPIRPSPDAYRQIRAGIDRRRRWRLPLMTAAGMVMAALIGLAVVALRPPPSSNELVEPAVPPLVTAPVTGPSRTPVAPSTGGTGRSARAGGGSGGGAATWSATTPPTALPSTSVSSPPVTAGSSASPTTVTQDSPQLPTAVVKPAVAGDVDGDGRSDQVRATGSKLEVVFSRDGTVGQVDLGAIVVPLHYTVVDIDANGFGEILVQTTSRSGMDNYALVRYASLDTLASVSLPAQLTLAAGVQGNVGAGFRCMDRALRINSGTSTDGSLFTVATTILALTPEGLAAQDSRSDQVRLPADPATSPFVAACGQLS
;
A
#
# COMPACT_ATOMS: atom_id res chain seq x y z
N MET A 1 -52.90 -31.42 -37.42
CA MET A 1 -51.83 -30.96 -36.54
C MET A 1 -52.48 -30.62 -35.22
N SER A 2 -52.11 -31.32 -34.14
CA SER A 2 -52.60 -31.04 -32.79
C SER A 2 -51.39 -30.63 -31.96
N GLY A 3 -51.51 -29.54 -31.21
CA GLY A 3 -50.47 -29.15 -30.26
C GLY A 3 -50.44 -30.09 -29.06
N LEU A 4 -49.28 -30.20 -28.40
CA LEU A 4 -49.21 -30.73 -27.04
C LEU A 4 -49.69 -29.65 -26.09
N GLU A 5 -50.52 -30.03 -25.12
CA GLU A 5 -51.02 -29.08 -24.10
C GLU A 5 -49.88 -28.64 -23.18
N PRO A 6 -49.87 -27.39 -22.69
CA PRO A 6 -48.74 -26.85 -21.91
C PRO A 6 -48.49 -27.60 -20.60
N GLU A 7 -49.50 -28.29 -20.07
CA GLU A 7 -49.39 -29.12 -18.87
C GLU A 7 -48.57 -30.40 -19.09
N GLU A 8 -48.63 -31.01 -20.28
CA GLU A 8 -47.77 -32.15 -20.63
C GLU A 8 -46.31 -31.71 -20.78
N LEU A 9 -46.08 -30.53 -21.37
CA LEU A 9 -44.73 -29.97 -21.51
C LEU A 9 -44.10 -29.65 -20.14
N ALA A 10 -44.88 -29.05 -19.23
CA ALA A 10 -44.45 -28.78 -17.87
C ALA A 10 -44.12 -30.09 -17.11
N ARG A 11 -44.97 -31.11 -17.25
CA ARG A 11 -44.75 -32.43 -16.65
C ARG A 11 -43.46 -33.08 -17.14
N LEU A 12 -43.25 -33.14 -18.46
CA LEU A 12 -42.04 -33.70 -19.07
C LEU A 12 -40.77 -32.94 -18.64
N LEU A 13 -40.84 -31.62 -18.49
CA LEU A 13 -39.73 -30.83 -17.95
C LEU A 13 -39.44 -31.15 -16.48
N THR A 14 -40.46 -31.38 -15.64
CA THR A 14 -40.23 -31.81 -14.24
C THR A 14 -39.74 -33.26 -14.12
N GLU A 15 -40.07 -34.12 -15.08
CA GLU A 15 -39.65 -35.54 -15.09
C GLU A 15 -38.21 -35.71 -15.64
N ALA A 16 -37.71 -34.74 -16.40
CA ALA A 16 -36.35 -34.73 -16.96
C ALA A 16 -35.26 -34.10 -16.05
N VAL A 17 -35.64 -33.47 -14.92
CA VAL A 17 -34.68 -32.83 -14.00
C VAL A 17 -34.27 -33.81 -12.89
N GLU A 18 -33.22 -34.59 -13.13
CA GLU A 18 -32.57 -35.35 -12.06
C GLU A 18 -31.95 -34.38 -11.01
N PRO A 19 -32.26 -34.53 -9.70
CA PRO A 19 -31.66 -33.69 -8.68
C PRO A 19 -30.18 -34.04 -8.50
N ILE A 20 -29.29 -33.08 -8.78
CA ILE A 20 -27.83 -33.24 -8.69
C ILE A 20 -27.43 -33.63 -7.25
N ARG A 21 -27.18 -34.93 -7.04
CA ARG A 21 -26.67 -35.45 -5.76
C ARG A 21 -25.15 -35.29 -5.70
N PRO A 22 -24.58 -34.53 -4.73
CA PRO A 22 -23.13 -34.41 -4.60
C PRO A 22 -22.52 -35.77 -4.27
N SER A 23 -21.54 -36.20 -5.08
CA SER A 23 -20.97 -37.56 -4.95
C SER A 23 -20.11 -37.70 -3.66
N PRO A 24 -20.37 -38.70 -2.80
CA PRO A 24 -19.62 -38.86 -1.55
C PRO A 24 -18.10 -39.04 -1.74
N ASP A 25 -17.70 -39.63 -2.87
CA ASP A 25 -16.30 -39.96 -3.11
C ASP A 25 -15.44 -38.76 -3.55
N ALA A 26 -16.03 -37.73 -4.16
CA ALA A 26 -15.35 -36.44 -4.37
C ALA A 26 -14.92 -35.81 -3.03
N TYR A 27 -15.84 -35.81 -2.05
CA TYR A 27 -15.55 -35.31 -0.69
C TYR A 27 -14.46 -36.11 0.03
N ARG A 28 -14.38 -37.43 -0.23
CA ARG A 28 -13.32 -38.31 0.31
C ARG A 28 -11.96 -38.03 -0.33
N GLN A 29 -11.91 -37.85 -1.65
CA GLN A 29 -10.66 -37.52 -2.36
C GLN A 29 -10.10 -36.17 -1.90
N ILE A 30 -10.95 -35.13 -1.74
CA ILE A 30 -10.54 -33.81 -1.27
C ILE A 30 -9.88 -33.90 0.12
N ARG A 31 -10.53 -34.59 1.09
CA ARG A 31 -9.95 -34.78 2.44
C ARG A 31 -8.62 -35.55 2.40
N ALA A 32 -8.53 -36.64 1.62
CA ALA A 32 -7.31 -37.42 1.47
C ALA A 32 -6.13 -36.60 0.88
N GLY A 33 -6.40 -35.61 0.03
CA GLY A 33 -5.40 -34.67 -0.48
C GLY A 33 -4.86 -33.71 0.59
N ILE A 34 -5.75 -33.19 1.44
CA ILE A 34 -5.41 -32.25 2.52
C ILE A 34 -4.51 -32.93 3.57
N ASP A 35 -4.86 -34.14 4.01
CA ASP A 35 -4.10 -34.90 5.02
C ASP A 35 -2.72 -35.39 4.54
N ARG A 36 -2.45 -35.38 3.23
CA ARG A 36 -1.09 -35.56 2.70
C ARG A 36 -0.28 -34.27 2.79
N ARG A 37 -0.86 -33.12 2.42
CA ARG A 37 -0.16 -31.81 2.45
C ARG A 37 0.21 -31.37 3.87
N ARG A 38 -0.63 -31.66 4.88
CA ARG A 38 -0.36 -31.29 6.29
C ARG A 38 0.90 -31.97 6.87
N ARG A 39 1.17 -33.23 6.49
CA ARG A 39 2.31 -34.02 7.02
C ARG A 39 3.69 -33.48 6.60
N TRP A 40 3.81 -32.86 5.43
CA TRP A 40 5.10 -32.33 4.93
C TRP A 40 5.46 -30.94 5.46
N ARG A 41 4.54 -30.21 6.11
CA ARG A 41 4.80 -28.84 6.61
C ARG A 41 5.35 -28.76 8.04
N LEU A 42 5.30 -29.86 8.81
CA LEU A 42 5.77 -29.89 10.20
C LEU A 42 7.30 -29.88 10.38
N PRO A 43 8.13 -30.60 9.60
CA PRO A 43 9.57 -30.71 9.90
C PRO A 43 10.44 -29.53 9.38
N LEU A 44 9.93 -28.67 8.50
CA LEU A 44 10.73 -27.59 7.89
C LEU A 44 10.84 -26.32 8.77
N MET A 45 9.87 -26.06 9.65
CA MET A 45 9.85 -24.84 10.47
C MET A 45 10.94 -24.82 11.56
N THR A 46 11.33 -25.98 12.10
CA THR A 46 12.25 -26.07 13.24
C THR A 46 13.72 -25.83 12.86
N ALA A 47 14.13 -26.17 11.65
CA ALA A 47 15.51 -25.99 11.18
C ALA A 47 15.84 -24.52 10.86
N ALA A 48 14.91 -23.79 10.22
CA ALA A 48 15.15 -22.42 9.78
C ALA A 48 15.32 -21.43 10.94
N GLY A 49 14.59 -21.61 12.05
CA GLY A 49 14.61 -20.68 13.19
C GLY A 49 15.96 -20.58 13.91
N MET A 50 16.73 -21.67 14.01
CA MET A 50 17.99 -21.68 14.76
C MET A 50 19.11 -20.90 14.04
N VAL A 51 19.15 -20.91 12.71
CA VAL A 51 20.19 -20.23 11.91
C VAL A 51 20.09 -18.70 12.06
N MET A 52 18.87 -18.16 12.03
CA MET A 52 18.64 -16.71 12.17
C MET A 52 19.04 -16.18 13.55
N ALA A 53 18.79 -16.95 14.62
CA ALA A 53 19.17 -16.56 15.98
C ALA A 53 20.70 -16.43 16.15
N ALA A 54 21.48 -17.34 15.55
CA ALA A 54 22.94 -17.31 15.59
C ALA A 54 23.53 -16.07 14.87
N LEU A 55 22.95 -15.69 13.73
CA LEU A 55 23.39 -14.52 12.95
C LEU A 55 23.13 -13.19 13.68
N ILE A 56 21.99 -13.06 14.36
CA ILE A 56 21.66 -11.86 15.17
C ILE A 56 22.64 -11.71 16.35
N GLY A 57 23.01 -12.81 17.01
CA GLY A 57 23.99 -12.79 18.11
C GLY A 57 25.37 -12.26 17.68
N LEU A 58 25.85 -12.67 16.50
CA LEU A 58 27.13 -12.21 15.95
C LEU A 58 27.14 -10.71 15.61
N ALA A 59 26.05 -10.19 15.05
CA ALA A 59 25.94 -8.77 14.70
C ALA A 59 26.04 -7.84 15.93
N VAL A 60 25.44 -8.24 17.06
CA VAL A 60 25.46 -7.44 18.30
C VAL A 60 26.85 -7.41 18.97
N VAL A 61 27.67 -8.46 18.79
CA VAL A 61 29.05 -8.49 19.30
C VAL A 61 29.98 -7.62 18.46
N ALA A 62 29.80 -7.61 17.13
CA ALA A 62 30.65 -6.85 16.20
C ALA A 62 30.49 -5.32 16.28
N LEU A 63 29.40 -4.81 16.87
CA LEU A 63 29.07 -3.38 16.94
C LEU A 63 29.39 -2.71 18.29
N ARG A 64 30.16 -3.36 19.17
CA ARG A 64 30.65 -2.73 20.41
C ARG A 64 31.91 -1.89 20.13
N PRO A 65 31.92 -0.57 20.42
CA PRO A 65 33.16 0.20 20.43
C PRO A 65 34.13 -0.33 21.50
N PRO A 66 35.46 -0.34 21.23
CA PRO A 66 36.43 -0.70 22.26
C PRO A 66 36.51 0.38 23.35
N PRO A 67 36.69 0.00 24.63
CA PRO A 67 36.94 0.98 25.69
C PRO A 67 38.32 1.61 25.51
N SER A 68 38.38 2.95 25.51
CA SER A 68 39.63 3.72 25.43
C SER A 68 40.37 3.70 26.77
N SER A 69 41.25 2.72 26.96
CA SER A 69 42.09 2.61 28.16
C SER A 69 43.38 3.43 28.04
N ASN A 70 43.42 4.63 28.62
CA ASN A 70 44.63 5.25 29.15
C ASN A 70 44.33 6.52 29.96
N GLU A 71 44.07 6.37 31.26
CA GLU A 71 44.60 7.29 32.27
C GLU A 71 44.72 6.59 33.62
N LEU A 72 45.61 7.08 34.50
CA LEU A 72 45.99 6.42 35.75
C LEU A 72 45.24 7.05 36.95
N VAL A 73 44.61 6.20 37.77
CA VAL A 73 44.95 5.97 39.20
C VAL A 73 45.81 7.10 39.83
N GLU A 74 45.43 7.84 40.89
CA GLU A 74 44.48 7.57 41.99
C GLU A 74 43.92 8.89 42.69
N PRO A 75 43.50 9.00 43.98
CA PRO A 75 42.10 9.31 44.32
C PRO A 75 41.79 10.59 45.16
N ALA A 76 40.49 10.79 45.45
CA ALA A 76 39.89 11.07 46.78
C ALA A 76 39.04 12.35 47.00
N VAL A 77 37.72 12.11 47.14
CA VAL A 77 36.76 12.71 48.13
C VAL A 77 36.36 14.22 47.98
N PRO A 78 35.09 14.62 48.27
CA PRO A 78 34.52 15.91 47.85
C PRO A 78 34.19 16.88 49.02
N PRO A 79 33.26 17.85 48.88
CA PRO A 79 33.52 19.24 48.53
C PRO A 79 33.37 20.22 49.72
N LEU A 80 33.77 21.48 49.54
CA LEU A 80 33.48 22.56 50.49
C LEU A 80 32.83 23.79 49.81
N VAL A 81 31.91 24.44 50.51
CA VAL A 81 31.07 25.55 50.00
C VAL A 81 31.44 26.85 50.71
N THR A 82 31.78 27.90 49.97
CA THR A 82 31.65 29.31 50.43
C THR A 82 31.68 30.31 49.27
N ALA A 83 30.86 31.35 49.42
CA ALA A 83 31.03 32.70 48.84
C ALA A 83 30.95 33.69 50.05
N PRO A 84 30.87 35.04 49.91
CA PRO A 84 30.96 35.95 48.74
C PRO A 84 31.88 37.19 49.01
N VAL A 85 31.57 38.37 48.43
CA VAL A 85 31.81 39.78 48.90
C VAL A 85 32.95 40.64 48.27
N THR A 86 32.54 41.68 47.49
CA THR A 86 33.19 43.00 47.11
C THR A 86 34.63 43.04 46.54
N GLY A 87 35.07 43.96 45.65
CA GLY A 87 34.58 45.28 45.16
C GLY A 87 35.63 46.40 45.45
N PRO A 88 35.60 47.65 44.89
CA PRO A 88 34.83 48.21 43.75
C PRO A 88 35.63 49.17 42.79
N SER A 89 34.95 49.75 41.76
CA SER A 89 35.35 50.94 40.93
C SER A 89 36.51 50.77 39.93
N ARG A 90 36.62 51.49 38.79
CA ARG A 90 36.07 52.81 38.37
C ARG A 90 35.60 52.87 36.90
N THR A 91 34.71 53.83 36.62
CA THR A 91 34.45 54.46 35.30
C THR A 91 34.93 55.93 35.34
N PRO A 92 34.77 56.80 34.31
CA PRO A 92 34.37 56.61 32.90
C PRO A 92 35.40 57.22 31.90
N VAL A 93 35.05 57.31 30.60
CA VAL A 93 35.14 58.54 29.74
C VAL A 93 34.96 58.20 28.24
N ALA A 94 34.23 59.06 27.53
CA ALA A 94 34.18 59.26 26.07
C ALA A 94 34.12 60.81 25.85
N PRO A 95 34.45 61.42 24.68
CA PRO A 95 33.81 61.11 23.39
C PRO A 95 34.61 61.45 22.08
N SER A 96 33.89 61.37 20.94
CA SER A 96 33.91 62.27 19.76
C SER A 96 35.04 62.26 18.68
N THR A 97 34.61 61.85 17.46
CA THR A 97 34.80 62.50 16.13
C THR A 97 36.17 62.71 15.46
N GLY A 98 36.32 62.09 14.27
CA GLY A 98 36.56 62.83 13.01
C GLY A 98 37.95 62.77 12.36
N GLY A 99 38.03 62.40 11.06
CA GLY A 99 39.25 62.52 10.25
C GLY A 99 39.20 61.77 8.91
N THR A 100 39.28 62.48 7.77
CA THR A 100 39.14 61.92 6.41
C THR A 100 40.45 61.46 5.77
N GLY A 101 40.40 60.44 4.89
CA GLY A 101 41.47 60.10 3.94
C GLY A 101 40.92 59.69 2.56
N ARG A 102 41.49 60.21 1.47
CA ARG A 102 41.06 59.97 0.08
C ARG A 102 42.05 59.11 -0.69
N SER A 103 41.56 58.25 -1.58
CA SER A 103 42.22 57.89 -2.86
C SER A 103 41.21 57.23 -3.82
N ALA A 104 41.42 57.35 -5.12
CA ALA A 104 40.53 56.80 -6.15
C ALA A 104 41.26 56.54 -7.47
N ARG A 105 40.91 55.45 -8.17
CA ARG A 105 41.11 55.28 -9.62
C ARG A 105 40.17 54.20 -10.17
N ALA A 106 40.00 54.15 -11.50
CA ALA A 106 39.05 53.29 -12.20
C ALA A 106 39.69 52.60 -13.43
N GLY A 107 38.96 51.65 -14.02
CA GLY A 107 39.38 50.78 -15.15
C GLY A 107 39.53 49.32 -14.70
N GLY A 108 39.13 48.28 -15.44
CA GLY A 108 38.50 48.23 -16.78
C GLY A 108 39.46 47.77 -17.88
N GLY A 109 39.23 46.59 -18.46
CA GLY A 109 40.03 46.06 -19.58
C GLY A 109 39.86 44.54 -19.78
N SER A 110 39.82 44.09 -21.04
CA SER A 110 39.58 42.70 -21.49
C SER A 110 40.84 42.07 -22.12
N GLY A 111 40.88 40.73 -22.23
CA GLY A 111 41.83 39.95 -23.05
C GLY A 111 42.23 38.60 -22.43
N GLY A 112 42.52 37.53 -23.19
CA GLY A 112 42.39 37.31 -24.64
C GLY A 112 43.19 36.07 -25.15
N GLY A 113 42.68 35.35 -26.17
CA GLY A 113 43.28 34.13 -26.78
C GLY A 113 42.55 32.83 -26.39
N ALA A 114 42.16 31.85 -27.23
CA ALA A 114 42.41 31.46 -28.65
C ALA A 114 43.78 30.79 -28.95
N ALA A 115 43.87 29.60 -29.61
CA ALA A 115 42.85 28.56 -29.92
C ALA A 115 43.40 27.09 -29.77
N THR A 116 43.59 26.14 -30.72
CA THR A 116 43.46 26.10 -32.19
C THR A 116 43.36 24.65 -32.80
N TRP A 117 42.16 24.13 -33.14
CA TRP A 117 41.87 23.10 -34.19
C TRP A 117 42.43 21.64 -33.96
N SER A 118 42.04 20.52 -34.62
CA SER A 118 40.96 20.15 -35.57
C SER A 118 40.65 18.61 -35.52
N ALA A 119 39.68 18.11 -36.32
CA ALA A 119 39.17 16.71 -36.31
C ALA A 119 39.64 15.80 -37.49
N THR A 120 39.36 14.48 -37.46
CA THR A 120 39.16 13.54 -38.62
C THR A 120 38.64 12.15 -38.15
N THR A 121 37.98 11.37 -39.03
CA THR A 121 37.38 10.03 -38.77
C THR A 121 38.06 8.88 -39.59
N PRO A 122 37.41 7.75 -39.95
CA PRO A 122 37.69 6.40 -39.43
C PRO A 122 38.40 5.43 -40.41
N PRO A 123 38.63 4.16 -40.01
CA PRO A 123 38.61 3.03 -40.96
C PRO A 123 37.81 1.80 -40.49
N THR A 124 37.60 0.85 -41.41
CA THR A 124 36.74 -0.35 -41.29
C THR A 124 37.52 -1.65 -41.56
N ALA A 125 37.34 -2.72 -40.77
CA ALA A 125 37.48 -4.14 -41.20
C ALA A 125 37.05 -5.19 -40.13
N LEU A 126 36.68 -6.39 -40.61
CA LEU A 126 36.39 -7.65 -39.88
C LEU A 126 37.64 -8.60 -39.94
N PRO A 127 37.68 -9.88 -39.43
CA PRO A 127 36.58 -10.79 -39.03
C PRO A 127 36.80 -11.72 -37.79
N SER A 128 35.79 -12.55 -37.50
CA SER A 128 35.84 -13.86 -36.78
C SER A 128 36.14 -13.85 -35.26
N THR A 129 35.72 -14.82 -34.44
CA THR A 129 35.06 -16.13 -34.69
C THR A 129 33.73 -16.30 -33.91
N SER A 130 32.92 -17.28 -34.31
CA SER A 130 31.73 -17.73 -33.56
C SER A 130 32.04 -18.95 -32.68
N VAL A 131 31.39 -19.04 -31.51
CA VAL A 131 31.28 -20.27 -30.71
C VAL A 131 29.81 -20.49 -30.39
N SER A 132 29.28 -21.66 -30.78
CA SER A 132 27.87 -22.03 -30.58
C SER A 132 27.71 -22.88 -29.32
N SER A 133 26.62 -22.67 -28.60
CA SER A 133 26.19 -23.50 -27.46
C SER A 133 24.76 -24.02 -27.73
N PRO A 134 24.48 -25.31 -27.49
CA PRO A 134 23.24 -25.94 -27.97
C PRO A 134 22.00 -25.58 -27.15
N PRO A 135 20.80 -25.54 -27.77
CA PRO A 135 19.54 -25.33 -27.06
C PRO A 135 19.13 -26.58 -26.28
N VAL A 136 18.79 -26.42 -25.00
CA VAL A 136 18.18 -27.48 -24.17
C VAL A 136 16.66 -27.45 -24.29
N THR A 137 16.09 -28.43 -24.97
CA THR A 137 14.64 -28.55 -25.19
C THR A 137 13.92 -29.05 -23.95
N ALA A 138 13.46 -28.14 -23.09
CA ALA A 138 12.56 -28.45 -21.98
C ALA A 138 11.10 -28.38 -22.44
N GLY A 139 10.46 -29.55 -22.62
CA GLY A 139 9.07 -29.63 -23.08
C GLY A 139 8.04 -29.26 -22.01
N SER A 140 7.42 -28.09 -22.13
CA SER A 140 6.28 -27.70 -21.30
C SER A 140 5.00 -28.41 -21.76
N SER A 141 4.67 -29.53 -21.12
CA SER A 141 3.37 -30.19 -21.27
C SER A 141 2.24 -29.35 -20.64
N ALA A 142 1.75 -28.37 -21.38
CA ALA A 142 0.53 -27.65 -21.04
C ALA A 142 -0.69 -28.56 -21.26
N SER A 143 -1.24 -29.12 -20.19
CA SER A 143 -2.55 -29.77 -20.24
C SER A 143 -3.63 -28.70 -20.48
N PRO A 144 -4.49 -28.83 -21.51
CA PRO A 144 -5.58 -27.90 -21.74
C PRO A 144 -6.68 -28.14 -20.70
N THR A 145 -6.63 -27.42 -19.58
CA THR A 145 -7.75 -27.34 -18.64
C THR A 145 -8.87 -26.56 -19.32
N THR A 146 -9.96 -27.24 -19.70
CA THR A 146 -11.16 -26.61 -20.23
C THR A 146 -11.84 -25.79 -19.14
N VAL A 147 -11.51 -24.49 -19.08
CA VAL A 147 -12.24 -23.53 -18.26
C VAL A 147 -13.61 -23.33 -18.88
N THR A 148 -14.67 -23.57 -18.10
CA THR A 148 -16.03 -23.19 -18.49
C THR A 148 -16.12 -21.67 -18.55
N GLN A 149 -16.25 -21.13 -19.76
CA GLN A 149 -16.62 -19.72 -19.96
C GLN A 149 -17.97 -19.45 -19.29
N ASP A 150 -18.03 -18.41 -18.47
CA ASP A 150 -19.23 -17.60 -18.16
C ASP A 150 -18.91 -16.54 -17.08
N SER A 151 -17.86 -16.73 -16.28
CA SER A 151 -17.26 -15.63 -15.51
C SER A 151 -16.55 -14.65 -16.46
N PRO A 152 -16.85 -13.33 -16.42
CA PRO A 152 -16.05 -12.32 -17.11
C PRO A 152 -14.59 -12.38 -16.65
N GLN A 153 -13.68 -12.76 -17.54
CA GLN A 153 -12.29 -12.97 -17.16
C GLN A 153 -11.50 -11.67 -17.18
N LEU A 154 -10.94 -11.29 -16.03
CA LEU A 154 -9.92 -10.27 -15.91
C LEU A 154 -8.69 -10.61 -16.80
N PRO A 155 -8.00 -9.62 -17.38
CA PRO A 155 -6.79 -9.85 -18.17
C PRO A 155 -5.63 -10.37 -17.30
N THR A 156 -4.51 -10.75 -17.91
CA THR A 156 -3.29 -11.03 -17.15
C THR A 156 -2.63 -9.72 -16.72
N ALA A 157 -2.70 -9.38 -15.44
CA ALA A 157 -1.97 -8.25 -14.87
C ALA A 157 -0.44 -8.39 -15.05
N VAL A 158 0.21 -7.28 -15.41
CA VAL A 158 1.62 -7.18 -15.80
C VAL A 158 2.56 -7.11 -14.60
N VAL A 159 2.13 -6.45 -13.51
CA VAL A 159 2.88 -6.30 -12.26
C VAL A 159 2.01 -6.75 -11.08
N LYS A 160 2.61 -7.32 -10.03
CA LYS A 160 1.92 -7.70 -8.78
C LYS A 160 2.79 -7.35 -7.56
N PRO A 161 2.37 -6.47 -6.64
CA PRO A 161 1.13 -5.67 -6.68
C PRO A 161 1.08 -4.70 -7.87
N ALA A 162 -0.09 -4.13 -8.15
CA ALA A 162 -0.25 -3.08 -9.15
C ALA A 162 0.62 -1.84 -8.86
N VAL A 163 0.91 -1.05 -9.89
CA VAL A 163 1.64 0.22 -9.74
C VAL A 163 0.74 1.30 -9.12
N ALA A 164 1.30 2.36 -8.52
CA ALA A 164 0.49 3.45 -8.01
C ALA A 164 -0.34 4.10 -9.14
N GLY A 165 -1.67 4.08 -9.01
CA GLY A 165 -2.61 4.55 -10.03
C GLY A 165 -3.04 3.51 -11.08
N ASP A 166 -2.48 2.32 -11.07
CA ASP A 166 -2.77 1.23 -12.02
C ASP A 166 -4.02 0.47 -11.59
N VAL A 167 -5.12 0.62 -12.33
CA VAL A 167 -6.43 0.05 -11.99
C VAL A 167 -6.69 -1.22 -12.79
N ASP A 168 -6.32 -1.25 -14.08
CA ASP A 168 -6.55 -2.41 -14.96
C ASP A 168 -5.40 -3.44 -15.02
N GLY A 169 -4.27 -3.16 -14.37
CA GLY A 169 -3.12 -4.05 -14.28
C GLY A 169 -2.21 -4.06 -15.50
N ASP A 170 -2.21 -3.05 -16.38
CA ASP A 170 -1.25 -2.97 -17.50
C ASP A 170 0.18 -2.58 -17.07
N GLY A 171 0.35 -2.14 -15.81
CA GLY A 171 1.62 -1.68 -15.26
C GLY A 171 1.83 -0.16 -15.33
N ARG A 172 0.80 0.64 -15.64
CA ARG A 172 0.85 2.10 -15.75
C ARG A 172 -0.29 2.75 -14.96
N SER A 173 -0.14 4.04 -14.65
CA SER A 173 -1.18 4.80 -13.95
C SER A 173 -2.31 5.24 -14.87
N ASP A 174 -3.54 4.90 -14.50
CA ASP A 174 -4.78 5.29 -15.19
C ASP A 174 -5.28 6.68 -14.76
N GLN A 175 -6.18 7.29 -15.53
CA GLN A 175 -6.73 8.62 -15.23
C GLN A 175 -8.10 8.53 -14.55
N VAL A 176 -8.13 8.72 -13.22
CA VAL A 176 -9.37 8.76 -12.43
C VAL A 176 -9.94 10.19 -12.39
N ARG A 177 -11.26 10.34 -12.56
CA ARG A 177 -11.99 11.62 -12.45
C ARG A 177 -13.43 11.43 -11.96
N ALA A 178 -14.09 12.53 -11.62
CA ALA A 178 -15.50 12.55 -11.22
C ALA A 178 -16.37 13.30 -12.24
N THR A 179 -17.50 12.70 -12.61
CA THR A 179 -18.51 13.28 -13.52
C THR A 179 -19.87 13.23 -12.82
N GLY A 180 -20.18 14.27 -12.04
CA GLY A 180 -21.37 14.29 -11.18
C GLY A 180 -21.23 13.28 -10.03
N SER A 181 -22.18 12.34 -9.90
CA SER A 181 -22.12 11.24 -8.93
C SER A 181 -21.27 10.04 -9.37
N LYS A 182 -20.76 10.07 -10.61
CA LYS A 182 -20.00 8.96 -11.20
C LYS A 182 -18.50 9.13 -11.04
N LEU A 183 -17.83 8.05 -10.69
CA LEU A 183 -16.39 7.89 -10.86
C LEU A 183 -16.13 7.36 -12.27
N GLU A 184 -15.22 8.00 -13.00
CA GLU A 184 -14.71 7.52 -14.28
C GLU A 184 -13.22 7.19 -14.17
N VAL A 185 -12.78 6.16 -14.88
CA VAL A 185 -11.38 5.80 -15.07
C VAL A 185 -11.12 5.67 -16.56
N VAL A 186 -10.17 6.43 -17.11
CA VAL A 186 -9.65 6.17 -18.46
C VAL A 186 -8.49 5.21 -18.34
N PHE A 187 -8.64 4.01 -18.89
CA PHE A 187 -7.62 2.98 -18.85
C PHE A 187 -6.50 3.27 -19.85
N SER A 188 -5.27 3.16 -19.38
CA SER A 188 -4.06 3.56 -20.12
C SER A 188 -3.58 2.52 -21.14
N ARG A 189 -4.20 1.33 -21.11
CA ARG A 189 -4.04 0.20 -22.04
C ARG A 189 -4.51 0.51 -23.47
N ASP A 190 -5.71 1.08 -23.59
CA ASP A 190 -6.45 1.25 -24.85
C ASP A 190 -7.29 2.54 -24.91
N GLY A 191 -7.45 3.26 -23.80
CA GLY A 191 -8.21 4.52 -23.73
C GLY A 191 -9.71 4.35 -23.50
N THR A 192 -10.19 3.14 -23.17
CA THR A 192 -11.61 2.96 -22.79
C THR A 192 -11.92 3.64 -21.46
N VAL A 193 -13.21 3.86 -21.18
CA VAL A 193 -13.67 4.60 -19.98
C VAL A 193 -14.58 3.72 -19.14
N GLY A 194 -14.02 3.14 -18.08
CA GLY A 194 -14.81 2.51 -17.03
C GLY A 194 -15.54 3.55 -16.20
N GLN A 195 -16.78 3.26 -15.79
CA GLN A 195 -17.56 4.16 -14.95
C GLN A 195 -18.36 3.40 -13.89
N VAL A 196 -18.54 4.00 -12.71
CA VAL A 196 -19.45 3.51 -11.67
C VAL A 196 -20.17 4.70 -11.04
N ASP A 197 -21.48 4.57 -10.80
CA ASP A 197 -22.26 5.57 -10.07
C ASP A 197 -22.16 5.29 -8.56
N LEU A 198 -21.77 6.31 -7.78
CA LEU A 198 -21.60 6.23 -6.34
C LEU A 198 -22.70 7.00 -5.59
N GLY A 199 -23.64 7.62 -6.30
CA GLY A 199 -24.72 8.45 -5.75
C GLY A 199 -24.27 9.81 -5.20
N ALA A 200 -23.07 9.88 -4.61
CA ALA A 200 -22.40 11.12 -4.20
C ALA A 200 -20.88 10.97 -4.29
N ILE A 201 -20.20 12.04 -4.70
CA ILE A 201 -18.73 12.18 -4.73
C ILE A 201 -18.38 13.58 -4.22
N VAL A 202 -17.32 13.71 -3.41
CA VAL A 202 -16.79 15.02 -3.00
C VAL A 202 -16.05 15.66 -4.18
N VAL A 203 -16.27 16.96 -4.39
CA VAL A 203 -15.58 17.76 -5.42
C VAL A 203 -14.90 18.95 -4.71
N PRO A 204 -13.57 19.17 -4.84
CA PRO A 204 -12.60 18.41 -5.63
C PRO A 204 -12.52 16.92 -5.24
N LEU A 205 -12.21 16.08 -6.23
CA LEU A 205 -12.15 14.63 -6.06
C LEU A 205 -10.99 14.28 -5.13
N HIS A 206 -11.30 13.62 -4.00
CA HIS A 206 -10.31 13.04 -3.11
C HIS A 206 -10.32 11.51 -3.21
N TYR A 207 -9.21 10.94 -3.68
CA TYR A 207 -9.10 9.51 -3.97
C TYR A 207 -7.67 8.97 -3.81
N THR A 208 -7.54 7.64 -3.85
CA THR A 208 -6.26 6.95 -4.01
C THR A 208 -6.48 5.63 -4.75
N VAL A 209 -5.42 5.05 -5.31
CA VAL A 209 -5.43 3.72 -5.93
C VAL A 209 -4.42 2.82 -5.23
N VAL A 210 -4.87 1.64 -4.79
CA VAL A 210 -4.10 0.67 -4.01
C VAL A 210 -4.58 -0.74 -4.31
N ASP A 211 -3.66 -1.64 -4.64
CA ASP A 211 -3.92 -3.08 -4.75
C ASP A 211 -3.99 -3.68 -3.34
N ILE A 212 -5.20 -4.04 -2.88
CA ILE A 212 -5.47 -4.38 -1.46
C ILE A 212 -5.19 -5.86 -1.15
N ASP A 213 -5.33 -6.78 -2.11
CA ASP A 213 -5.07 -8.22 -1.94
C ASP A 213 -3.75 -8.69 -2.59
N ALA A 214 -3.04 -7.78 -3.27
CA ALA A 214 -1.86 -8.00 -4.11
C ALA A 214 -2.15 -8.96 -5.29
N ASN A 215 -3.27 -8.72 -5.99
CA ASN A 215 -3.70 -9.44 -7.20
C ASN A 215 -3.15 -8.85 -8.51
N GLY A 216 -2.62 -7.62 -8.53
CA GLY A 216 -2.12 -6.93 -9.72
C GLY A 216 -3.11 -5.95 -10.38
N PHE A 217 -4.22 -5.65 -9.74
CA PHE A 217 -5.20 -4.62 -10.11
C PHE A 217 -5.33 -3.64 -8.93
N GLY A 218 -5.52 -2.35 -9.20
CA GLY A 218 -5.70 -1.35 -8.15
C GLY A 218 -7.16 -1.15 -7.78
N GLU A 219 -7.51 -1.29 -6.50
CA GLU A 219 -8.75 -0.75 -5.99
C GLU A 219 -8.66 0.76 -5.77
N ILE A 220 -9.74 1.46 -6.07
CA ILE A 220 -9.89 2.89 -5.87
C ILE A 220 -10.68 3.14 -4.59
N LEU A 221 -10.09 3.88 -3.66
CA LEU A 221 -10.80 4.46 -2.52
C LEU A 221 -11.09 5.92 -2.82
N VAL A 222 -12.36 6.31 -2.79
CA VAL A 222 -12.83 7.66 -3.15
C VAL A 222 -13.78 8.21 -2.09
N GLN A 223 -13.61 9.47 -1.72
CA GLN A 223 -14.47 10.15 -0.74
C GLN A 223 -15.83 10.50 -1.36
N THR A 224 -16.90 9.89 -0.85
CA THR A 224 -18.27 10.07 -1.35
C THR A 224 -18.98 11.25 -0.69
N THR A 225 -18.75 11.46 0.61
CA THR A 225 -19.30 12.61 1.36
C THR A 225 -18.37 13.04 2.50
N SER A 226 -18.44 14.32 2.87
CA SER A 226 -17.89 14.87 4.12
C SER A 226 -19.01 15.53 4.91
N ARG A 227 -19.22 15.15 6.18
CA ARG A 227 -20.24 15.75 7.07
C ARG A 227 -19.77 15.76 8.53
N SER A 228 -19.78 16.94 9.15
CA SER A 228 -19.70 17.10 10.61
C SER A 228 -18.53 16.38 11.32
N GLY A 229 -17.36 16.33 10.69
CA GLY A 229 -16.17 15.66 11.22
C GLY A 229 -16.05 14.17 10.88
N MET A 230 -16.92 13.65 10.00
CA MET A 230 -16.85 12.30 9.46
C MET A 230 -16.87 12.33 7.92
N ASP A 231 -15.88 11.69 7.32
CA ASP A 231 -15.71 11.52 5.88
C ASP A 231 -16.06 10.08 5.51
N ASN A 232 -16.94 9.88 4.52
CA ASN A 232 -17.34 8.55 4.03
C ASN A 232 -16.73 8.29 2.66
N TYR A 233 -16.43 7.03 2.40
CA TYR A 233 -15.72 6.57 1.21
C TYR A 233 -16.44 5.40 0.54
N ALA A 234 -16.22 5.23 -0.76
CA ALA A 234 -16.50 3.99 -1.47
C ALA A 234 -15.19 3.30 -1.85
N LEU A 235 -15.22 1.97 -1.89
CA LEU A 235 -14.19 1.14 -2.51
C LEU A 235 -14.72 0.68 -3.87
N VAL A 236 -13.92 0.85 -4.92
CA VAL A 236 -14.24 0.47 -6.30
C VAL A 236 -13.13 -0.43 -6.83
N ARG A 237 -13.47 -1.44 -7.60
CA ARG A 237 -12.51 -2.34 -8.26
C ARG A 237 -12.75 -2.44 -9.76
N TYR A 238 -11.71 -2.80 -10.50
CA TYR A 238 -11.85 -3.35 -11.85
C TYR A 238 -12.52 -4.73 -11.76
N ALA A 239 -13.64 -4.93 -12.46
CA ALA A 239 -14.45 -6.14 -12.37
C ALA A 239 -14.29 -7.04 -13.61
N SER A 240 -14.09 -6.42 -14.77
CA SER A 240 -13.79 -7.03 -16.06
C SER A 240 -13.31 -5.94 -17.01
N LEU A 241 -12.98 -6.30 -18.26
CA LEU A 241 -12.71 -5.33 -19.33
C LEU A 241 -13.73 -4.18 -19.32
N ASP A 242 -13.21 -2.96 -19.37
CA ASP A 242 -13.91 -1.67 -19.36
C ASP A 242 -14.88 -1.43 -18.17
N THR A 243 -14.88 -2.29 -17.14
CA THR A 243 -15.97 -2.36 -16.16
C THR A 243 -15.48 -2.13 -14.73
N LEU A 244 -16.03 -1.10 -14.08
CA LEU A 244 -15.83 -0.82 -12.66
C LEU A 244 -17.02 -1.34 -11.84
N ALA A 245 -16.77 -1.81 -10.63
CA ALA A 245 -17.81 -2.18 -9.66
C ALA A 245 -17.50 -1.63 -8.27
N SER A 246 -18.53 -1.16 -7.57
CA SER A 246 -18.44 -0.84 -6.14
C SER A 246 -18.33 -2.13 -5.31
N VAL A 247 -17.43 -2.14 -4.33
CA VAL A 247 -17.20 -3.29 -3.46
C VAL A 247 -18.12 -3.20 -2.24
N SER A 248 -19.01 -4.18 -2.10
CA SER A 248 -19.89 -4.30 -0.94
C SER A 248 -19.12 -4.67 0.32
N LEU A 249 -19.43 -4.00 1.43
CA LEU A 249 -18.94 -4.34 2.77
C LEU A 249 -19.87 -5.34 3.47
N PRO A 250 -19.35 -6.13 4.43
CA PRO A 250 -20.17 -6.81 5.42
C PRO A 250 -21.10 -5.83 6.15
N ALA A 251 -22.32 -6.28 6.46
CA ALA A 251 -23.30 -5.49 7.19
C ALA A 251 -22.73 -4.96 8.52
N GLN A 252 -23.18 -3.77 8.94
CA GLN A 252 -22.72 -3.02 10.12
C GLN A 252 -21.32 -2.38 10.01
N LEU A 253 -20.55 -2.66 8.96
CA LEU A 253 -19.29 -1.95 8.68
C LEU A 253 -19.51 -0.79 7.69
N THR A 254 -18.64 0.22 7.77
CA THR A 254 -18.60 1.36 6.85
C THR A 254 -17.15 1.76 6.57
N LEU A 255 -16.89 2.30 5.37
CA LEU A 255 -15.64 3.00 5.07
C LEU A 255 -15.83 4.49 5.42
N ALA A 256 -15.52 4.83 6.66
CA ALA A 256 -15.52 6.22 7.10
C ALA A 256 -14.28 6.53 7.93
N ALA A 257 -13.90 7.81 7.97
CA ALA A 257 -12.82 8.37 8.76
C ALA A 257 -13.31 9.55 9.60
N GLY A 258 -12.66 9.82 10.73
CA GLY A 258 -12.99 10.94 11.62
C GLY A 258 -13.92 10.58 12.79
N VAL A 259 -14.37 11.61 13.49
CA VAL A 259 -15.11 11.49 14.76
C VAL A 259 -16.26 12.50 14.78
N GLN A 260 -17.47 12.01 14.97
CA GLN A 260 -18.70 12.79 15.08
C GLN A 260 -19.29 12.60 16.49
N GLY A 261 -18.94 13.50 17.41
CA GLY A 261 -19.36 13.44 18.80
C GLY A 261 -18.89 12.14 19.49
N ASN A 262 -19.82 11.26 19.82
CA ASN A 262 -19.56 10.00 20.53
C ASN A 262 -19.30 8.79 19.61
N VAL A 263 -19.23 8.99 18.28
CA VAL A 263 -18.94 7.93 17.29
C VAL A 263 -17.67 8.27 16.51
N GLY A 264 -16.77 7.30 16.38
CA GLY A 264 -15.55 7.41 15.57
C GLY A 264 -15.46 6.29 14.53
N ALA A 265 -14.90 6.58 13.36
CA ALA A 265 -14.66 5.61 12.30
C ALA A 265 -13.28 5.81 11.69
N GLY A 266 -12.66 4.74 11.20
CA GLY A 266 -11.42 4.81 10.43
C GLY A 266 -11.14 3.49 9.71
N PHE A 267 -10.21 3.51 8.75
CA PHE A 267 -9.78 2.32 8.04
C PHE A 267 -8.32 2.41 7.61
N ARG A 268 -7.65 1.27 7.49
CA ARG A 268 -6.24 1.18 7.12
C ARG A 268 -5.97 -0.03 6.25
N CYS A 269 -5.28 0.20 5.12
CA CYS A 269 -4.78 -0.88 4.29
C CYS A 269 -3.55 -1.50 4.97
N MET A 270 -3.48 -2.82 4.94
CA MET A 270 -2.43 -3.67 5.50
C MET A 270 -1.91 -4.60 4.40
N ASP A 271 -0.90 -5.42 4.68
CA ASP A 271 -0.48 -6.47 3.74
C ASP A 271 -1.65 -7.43 3.47
N ARG A 272 -2.17 -7.39 2.24
CA ARG A 272 -3.26 -8.23 1.71
C ARG A 272 -4.60 -8.13 2.46
N ALA A 273 -4.86 -7.02 3.15
CA ALA A 273 -6.06 -6.85 3.97
C ALA A 273 -6.46 -5.38 4.19
N LEU A 274 -7.76 -5.16 4.43
CA LEU A 274 -8.34 -3.88 4.83
C LEU A 274 -8.83 -3.97 6.28
N ARG A 275 -8.25 -3.16 7.17
CA ARG A 275 -8.70 -3.02 8.55
C ARG A 275 -9.73 -1.90 8.65
N ILE A 276 -10.88 -2.17 9.27
CA ILE A 276 -11.90 -1.16 9.63
C ILE A 276 -11.97 -1.04 11.14
N ASN A 277 -12.04 0.19 11.62
CA ASN A 277 -12.19 0.56 13.02
C ASN A 277 -13.53 1.28 13.21
N SER A 278 -14.31 0.86 14.21
CA SER A 278 -15.58 1.49 14.59
C SER A 278 -15.61 1.70 16.10
N GLY A 279 -15.74 2.95 16.52
CA GLY A 279 -15.61 3.36 17.92
C GLY A 279 -16.85 4.03 18.47
N THR A 280 -17.19 3.72 19.71
CA THR A 280 -18.26 4.39 20.48
C THR A 280 -17.75 4.87 21.83
N SER A 281 -18.27 6.00 22.29
CA SER A 281 -17.93 6.63 23.56
C SER A 281 -19.18 7.07 24.33
N THR A 282 -19.07 7.18 25.65
CA THR A 282 -20.09 7.80 26.51
C THR A 282 -19.77 9.25 26.88
N ASP A 283 -18.49 9.63 26.87
CA ASP A 283 -17.98 10.93 27.36
C ASP A 283 -17.28 11.78 26.28
N GLY A 284 -17.15 11.25 25.06
CA GLY A 284 -16.41 11.87 23.96
C GLY A 284 -14.89 11.86 24.12
N SER A 285 -14.35 11.21 25.17
CA SER A 285 -12.92 11.17 25.47
C SER A 285 -12.35 9.75 25.43
N LEU A 286 -13.07 8.75 25.92
CA LEU A 286 -12.68 7.35 25.90
C LEU A 286 -13.61 6.56 24.98
N PHE A 287 -13.03 5.96 23.94
CA PHE A 287 -13.74 5.15 22.96
C PHE A 287 -13.44 3.67 23.15
N THR A 288 -14.47 2.84 23.12
CA THR A 288 -14.34 1.40 22.87
C THR A 288 -14.33 1.20 21.37
N VAL A 289 -13.26 0.60 20.83
CA VAL A 289 -12.99 0.52 19.38
C VAL A 289 -12.99 -0.94 18.92
N ALA A 290 -14.06 -1.32 18.23
CA ALA A 290 -14.08 -2.56 17.47
C ALA A 290 -13.15 -2.42 16.25
N THR A 291 -12.28 -3.41 16.05
CA THR A 291 -11.32 -3.50 14.95
C THR A 291 -11.61 -4.78 14.18
N THR A 292 -12.00 -4.68 12.92
CA THR A 292 -12.28 -5.81 12.02
C THR A 292 -11.23 -5.88 10.92
N ILE A 293 -10.69 -7.08 10.66
CA ILE A 293 -9.82 -7.34 9.52
C ILE A 293 -10.65 -7.99 8.41
N LEU A 294 -10.61 -7.38 7.21
CA LEU A 294 -11.25 -7.88 6.00
C LEU A 294 -10.17 -8.29 4.99
N ALA A 295 -10.35 -9.41 4.30
CA ALA A 295 -9.69 -9.65 3.03
C ALA A 295 -10.62 -9.27 1.88
N LEU A 296 -10.05 -8.73 0.81
CA LEU A 296 -10.75 -8.62 -0.46
C LEU A 296 -10.69 -9.97 -1.19
N THR A 297 -11.81 -10.36 -1.81
CA THR A 297 -11.95 -11.57 -2.61
C THR A 297 -12.73 -11.25 -3.89
N PRO A 298 -12.78 -12.15 -4.89
CA PRO A 298 -13.61 -11.96 -6.08
C PRO A 298 -15.09 -11.69 -5.77
N GLU A 299 -15.60 -12.19 -4.66
CA GLU A 299 -16.98 -12.02 -4.20
C GLU A 299 -17.23 -10.67 -3.48
N GLY A 300 -16.21 -10.08 -2.85
CA GLY A 300 -16.31 -8.83 -2.10
C GLY A 300 -15.35 -8.76 -0.92
N LEU A 301 -15.69 -8.00 0.14
CA LEU A 301 -14.91 -7.97 1.37
C LEU A 301 -15.41 -9.04 2.37
N ALA A 302 -14.53 -9.94 2.79
CA ALA A 302 -14.82 -11.03 3.73
C ALA A 302 -14.07 -10.85 5.06
N ALA A 303 -14.77 -10.95 6.19
CA ALA A 303 -14.17 -10.80 7.52
C ALA A 303 -13.30 -12.01 7.91
N GLN A 304 -12.10 -11.72 8.41
CA GLN A 304 -11.11 -12.71 8.85
C GLN A 304 -10.93 -12.76 10.37
N ASP A 305 -10.88 -11.59 11.01
CA ASP A 305 -10.64 -11.42 12.44
C ASP A 305 -11.41 -10.20 12.97
N SER A 306 -11.71 -10.18 14.27
CA SER A 306 -12.37 -9.06 14.94
C SER A 306 -12.03 -9.03 16.43
N ARG A 307 -11.62 -7.85 16.91
CA ARG A 307 -11.24 -7.60 18.31
C ARG A 307 -11.78 -6.25 18.79
N SER A 308 -11.72 -6.00 20.09
CA SER A 308 -12.07 -4.68 20.67
C SER A 308 -10.98 -4.21 21.61
N ASP A 309 -10.53 -2.97 21.41
CA ASP A 309 -9.56 -2.26 22.26
C ASP A 309 -10.22 -0.99 22.86
N GLN A 310 -9.54 -0.31 23.79
CA GLN A 310 -9.93 1.04 24.24
C GLN A 310 -8.89 2.07 23.81
N VAL A 311 -9.36 3.22 23.32
CA VAL A 311 -8.50 4.34 22.86
C VAL A 311 -9.02 5.64 23.44
N ARG A 312 -8.11 6.49 23.94
CA ARG A 312 -8.44 7.81 24.46
C ARG A 312 -8.08 8.90 23.45
N LEU A 313 -8.94 9.90 23.32
CA LEU A 313 -8.73 11.07 22.47
C LEU A 313 -8.37 12.33 23.31
N PRO A 314 -7.63 13.30 22.72
CA PRO A 314 -7.00 13.25 21.40
C PRO A 314 -5.82 12.26 21.38
N ALA A 315 -5.74 11.47 20.31
CA ALA A 315 -4.60 10.62 20.00
C ALA A 315 -3.70 11.30 18.95
N ASP A 316 -2.44 10.89 18.85
CA ASP A 316 -1.56 11.29 17.74
C ASP A 316 -2.20 10.86 16.41
N PRO A 317 -2.42 11.77 15.43
CA PRO A 317 -3.02 11.46 14.13
C PRO A 317 -2.39 10.28 13.39
N ALA A 318 -1.09 10.03 13.55
CA ALA A 318 -0.41 8.89 12.92
C ALA A 318 -0.87 7.53 13.49
N THR A 319 -1.23 7.52 14.78
CA THR A 319 -1.64 6.33 15.55
C THR A 319 -3.14 6.20 15.76
N SER A 320 -3.89 7.28 15.56
CA SER A 320 -5.35 7.34 15.75
C SER A 320 -6.06 6.20 15.00
N PRO A 321 -7.04 5.52 15.63
CA PRO A 321 -7.85 4.54 14.94
C PRO A 321 -8.84 5.18 13.96
N PHE A 322 -9.10 6.49 14.06
CA PHE A 322 -10.20 7.18 13.38
C PHE A 322 -9.73 8.01 12.17
N VAL A 323 -8.91 7.43 11.31
CA VAL A 323 -8.35 8.07 10.11
C VAL A 323 -8.49 7.16 8.89
N ALA A 324 -8.48 7.74 7.69
CA ALA A 324 -8.26 7.02 6.44
C ALA A 324 -6.75 6.81 6.26
N ALA A 325 -6.32 5.55 6.11
CA ALA A 325 -4.91 5.20 5.99
C ALA A 325 -4.69 4.09 4.93
N CYS A 326 -5.07 4.41 3.69
CA CYS A 326 -4.73 3.64 2.49
C CYS A 326 -4.02 4.59 1.53
N GLY A 327 -2.80 4.24 1.09
CA GLY A 327 -2.00 5.07 0.19
C GLY A 327 -1.78 6.51 0.67
N GLN A 328 -1.81 7.44 -0.27
CA GLN A 328 -2.02 8.87 -0.05
C GLN A 328 -3.30 9.26 -0.77
N LEU A 329 -4.24 9.91 -0.07
CA LEU A 329 -5.39 10.54 -0.71
C LEU A 329 -4.92 11.83 -1.38
N SER A 330 -5.11 11.91 -2.69
CA SER A 330 -5.03 13.13 -3.50
C SER A 330 -6.43 13.70 -3.66
#